data_AF-A0A875RXI4-F1
#
_entry.id   AF-A0A875RXI4-F1
#
_cell.length_a   1.000
_cell.length_b   1.000
_cell.length_c   1.000
_cell.angle_alpha   90.00
_cell.angle_beta   90.00
_cell.angle_gamma   90.00
#
_symmetry.space_group_name_H-M   'P 1'
#
loop_
_entity.id
_entity.type
_entity.pdbx_description
1 polymer ?
#
loop_
_entity_poly.entity_id
_entity_poly.type
_entity_poly.pdbx_seq_one_letter_code
_entity_poly.pdbx_strand_id
1 'polypeptide(L)'
;MTSKEFKRPLNEVPKHKKLVKKAKPAKPFIKTIWLVGHSLTLVMGSVYTSYFLLFRSHSSRISFYAYRLSLMGVMLSYCCTIASQFNKKSLPSYRSLLGTLNFQYLLLSVVWFFNRGSLFKIFPYLVVSTMQLASKFNVKPVLKLSSKLKVITAYDEVFIFVVLLVDVIFLRSTSGYALVIYAAMYWLRVIQSEDTRHLLFTVVGKLDSFMSNQKNPKVAESWSVVKNFLTAKNDRFQAEFLA
;
A
#
# COMPACT_ATOMS: atom_id res chain seq x y z
N MET A 1 -27.39 -6.95 69.05
CA MET A 1 -27.86 -6.55 67.70
C MET A 1 -26.74 -6.83 66.71
N THR A 2 -26.64 -8.05 66.20
CA THR A 2 -25.56 -8.44 65.28
C THR A 2 -26.03 -9.58 64.36
N SER A 3 -25.86 -9.35 63.05
CA SER A 3 -25.92 -10.30 61.92
C SER A 3 -27.33 -10.86 61.59
N LYS A 4 -27.73 -11.00 60.32
CA LYS A 4 -26.96 -11.42 59.14
C LYS A 4 -27.47 -10.71 57.88
N GLU A 5 -26.55 -10.14 57.10
CA GLU A 5 -26.84 -9.72 55.72
C GLU A 5 -27.08 -10.95 54.84
N PHE A 6 -28.26 -11.00 54.23
CA PHE A 6 -28.60 -12.01 53.24
C PHE A 6 -27.95 -11.65 51.89
N LYS A 7 -26.76 -12.19 51.61
CA LYS A 7 -26.13 -12.11 50.29
C LYS A 7 -26.94 -12.95 49.29
N ARG A 8 -27.70 -12.28 48.44
CA ARG A 8 -28.35 -12.88 47.27
C ARG A 8 -27.26 -13.38 46.31
N PRO A 9 -27.24 -14.66 45.88
CA PRO A 9 -26.28 -15.10 44.89
C PRO A 9 -26.54 -14.36 43.58
N LEU A 10 -25.53 -13.63 43.08
CA LEU A 10 -25.57 -13.04 41.76
C LEU A 10 -25.64 -14.19 40.76
N ASN A 11 -26.80 -14.36 40.13
CA ASN A 11 -26.97 -15.31 39.04
C ASN A 11 -25.87 -15.06 38.01
N GLU A 12 -24.93 -15.99 37.89
CA GLU A 12 -23.94 -15.99 36.81
C GLU A 12 -24.70 -16.13 35.50
N VAL A 13 -24.85 -15.02 34.79
CA VAL A 13 -25.42 -15.01 33.45
C VAL A 13 -24.57 -15.95 32.60
N PRO A 14 -25.13 -17.04 32.03
CA PRO A 14 -24.34 -17.96 31.24
C PRO A 14 -23.76 -17.19 30.06
N LYS A 15 -22.41 -17.15 29.98
CA LYS A 15 -21.70 -16.58 28.83
C LYS A 15 -22.08 -17.37 27.58
N HIS A 16 -23.11 -16.92 26.87
CA HIS A 16 -23.45 -17.45 25.56
C HIS A 16 -22.24 -17.28 24.65
N LYS A 17 -21.51 -18.36 24.39
CA LYS A 17 -20.51 -18.42 23.32
C LYS A 17 -21.26 -18.17 22.02
N LYS A 18 -21.21 -16.94 21.50
CA LYS A 18 -21.66 -16.64 20.14
C LYS A 18 -20.89 -17.58 19.22
N LEU A 19 -21.60 -18.50 18.57
CA LEU A 19 -21.06 -19.34 17.51
C LEU A 19 -20.70 -18.42 16.34
N VAL A 20 -19.48 -17.88 16.36
CA VAL A 20 -18.94 -17.16 15.22
C VAL A 20 -18.80 -18.18 14.10
N LYS A 21 -19.63 -18.06 13.05
CA LYS A 21 -19.47 -18.85 11.83
C LYS A 21 -18.05 -18.64 11.34
N LYS A 22 -17.20 -19.65 11.55
CA LYS A 22 -15.86 -19.67 10.95
C LYS A 22 -16.04 -19.54 9.45
N ALA A 23 -15.38 -18.54 8.85
CA ALA A 23 -15.41 -18.35 7.40
C ALA A 23 -15.08 -19.69 6.73
N LYS A 24 -15.93 -20.14 5.80
CA LYS A 24 -15.71 -21.41 5.09
C LYS A 24 -14.31 -21.35 4.48
N PRO A 25 -13.45 -22.37 4.68
CA PRO A 25 -12.11 -22.35 4.14
C PRO A 25 -12.20 -22.18 2.62
N ALA A 26 -11.40 -21.27 2.07
CA ALA A 26 -11.33 -21.07 0.62
C ALA A 26 -11.11 -22.43 -0.05
N LYS A 27 -11.85 -22.69 -1.14
CA LYS A 27 -11.72 -23.91 -1.94
C LYS A 27 -10.23 -24.13 -2.27
N PRO A 28 -9.73 -25.38 -2.21
CA PRO A 28 -8.30 -25.67 -2.36
C PRO A 28 -7.69 -25.02 -3.61
N PHE A 29 -8.45 -24.98 -4.70
CA PHE A 29 -8.06 -24.37 -5.97
C PHE A 29 -7.68 -22.87 -5.87
N ILE A 30 -8.43 -22.06 -5.09
CA ILE A 30 -8.13 -20.62 -4.94
C ILE A 30 -6.80 -20.43 -4.21
N LYS A 31 -6.51 -21.28 -3.22
CA LYS A 31 -5.24 -21.23 -2.48
C LYS A 31 -4.05 -21.59 -3.37
N THR A 32 -4.23 -22.53 -4.29
CA THR A 32 -3.20 -22.89 -5.28
C THR A 32 -2.93 -21.74 -6.23
N ILE A 33 -3.96 -21.11 -6.81
CA ILE A 33 -3.79 -19.95 -7.71
C ILE A 33 -3.11 -18.80 -6.96
N TRP A 34 -3.53 -18.53 -5.72
CA TRP A 34 -2.93 -17.51 -4.88
C TRP A 34 -1.42 -17.75 -4.67
N LEU A 35 -1.03 -19.02 -4.40
CA LEU A 35 0.36 -19.41 -4.22
C LEU A 35 1.16 -19.27 -5.52
N VAL A 36 0.59 -19.73 -6.64
CA VAL A 36 1.21 -19.61 -7.97
C VAL A 36 1.40 -18.14 -8.34
N GLY A 37 0.42 -17.28 -8.07
CA GLY A 37 0.49 -15.84 -8.34
C GLY A 37 1.65 -15.17 -7.61
N HIS A 38 1.75 -15.32 -6.29
CA HIS A 38 2.85 -14.74 -5.52
C HIS A 38 4.21 -15.34 -5.89
N SER A 39 4.27 -16.64 -6.17
CA SER A 39 5.51 -17.29 -6.61
C SER A 39 5.96 -16.77 -7.97
N LEU A 40 5.02 -16.61 -8.92
CA LEU A 40 5.28 -16.04 -10.24
C LEU A 40 5.77 -14.59 -10.15
N THR A 41 5.11 -13.76 -9.34
CA THR A 41 5.55 -12.37 -9.09
C THR A 41 6.96 -12.33 -8.51
N LEU A 42 7.25 -13.18 -7.52
CA LEU A 42 8.55 -13.19 -6.87
C LEU A 42 9.66 -13.64 -7.84
N VAL A 43 9.46 -14.74 -8.56
CA VAL A 43 10.46 -15.27 -9.50
C VAL A 43 10.67 -14.30 -10.66
N MET A 44 9.61 -13.92 -11.36
CA MET A 44 9.72 -13.07 -12.56
C MET A 44 10.14 -11.64 -12.21
N GLY A 45 9.67 -11.10 -11.09
CA GLY A 45 10.11 -9.79 -10.61
C GLY A 45 11.57 -9.79 -10.15
N SER A 46 12.06 -10.90 -9.56
CA SER A 46 13.49 -11.04 -9.23
C SER A 46 14.36 -11.17 -10.48
N VAL A 47 13.90 -11.90 -11.50
CA VAL A 47 14.57 -11.98 -12.82
C VAL A 47 14.63 -10.58 -13.45
N TYR A 48 13.53 -9.84 -13.46
CA TYR A 48 13.51 -8.46 -13.97
C TYR A 48 14.47 -7.55 -13.19
N THR A 49 14.45 -7.61 -11.85
CA THR A 49 15.33 -6.81 -10.98
C THR A 49 16.80 -7.11 -11.25
N SER A 50 17.15 -8.40 -11.32
CA SER A 50 18.51 -8.84 -11.64
C SER A 50 18.93 -8.36 -13.02
N TYR A 51 18.02 -8.45 -14.00
CA TYR A 51 18.31 -8.00 -15.35
C TYR A 51 18.55 -6.49 -15.42
N PHE A 52 17.74 -5.72 -14.69
CA PHE A 52 17.84 -4.27 -14.59
C PHE A 52 19.16 -3.82 -13.94
N LEU A 53 19.64 -4.53 -12.92
CA LEU A 53 20.86 -4.18 -12.18
C LEU A 53 22.14 -4.65 -12.88
N LEU A 54 22.15 -5.86 -13.45
CA LEU A 54 23.35 -6.48 -13.99
C LEU A 54 23.58 -6.14 -15.47
N PHE A 55 22.51 -5.99 -16.25
CA PHE A 55 22.62 -5.80 -17.68
C PHE A 55 22.24 -4.37 -18.07
N ARG A 56 23.23 -3.63 -18.58
CA ARG A 56 23.07 -2.28 -19.13
C ARG A 56 22.03 -2.21 -20.28
N SER A 57 21.73 -3.33 -20.93
CA SER A 57 20.70 -3.43 -21.97
C SER A 57 19.30 -3.45 -21.37
N HIS A 58 18.77 -2.28 -21.06
CA HIS A 58 17.44 -2.08 -20.47
C HIS A 58 16.26 -2.54 -21.36
N SER A 59 16.54 -2.99 -22.59
CA SER A 59 15.55 -3.30 -23.64
C SER A 59 15.63 -4.75 -24.12
N SER A 60 15.99 -5.69 -23.23
CA SER A 60 15.91 -7.11 -23.57
C SER A 60 14.47 -7.59 -23.58
N ARG A 61 14.15 -8.51 -24.50
CA ARG A 61 12.84 -9.18 -24.53
C ARG A 61 12.56 -9.91 -23.21
N ILE A 62 13.59 -10.46 -22.58
CA ILE A 62 13.51 -11.15 -21.29
C ILE A 62 13.00 -10.20 -20.20
N SER A 63 13.59 -9.01 -20.09
CA SER A 63 13.16 -7.98 -19.13
C SER A 63 11.71 -7.56 -19.39
N PHE A 64 11.33 -7.38 -20.66
CA PHE A 64 9.94 -7.07 -21.04
C PHE A 64 8.95 -8.15 -20.57
N TYR A 65 9.20 -9.41 -20.89
CA TYR A 65 8.32 -10.51 -20.49
C TYR A 65 8.32 -10.75 -18.98
N ALA A 66 9.48 -10.70 -18.32
CA ALA A 66 9.60 -10.87 -16.88
C ALA A 66 8.80 -9.79 -16.12
N TYR A 67 8.88 -8.53 -16.55
CA TYR A 67 8.07 -7.46 -15.98
C TYR A 67 6.57 -7.74 -16.13
N ARG A 68 6.10 -8.08 -17.33
CA ARG A 68 4.68 -8.32 -17.60
C ARG A 68 4.14 -9.55 -16.89
N LEU A 69 4.88 -10.65 -16.87
CA LEU A 69 4.51 -11.86 -16.14
C LEU A 69 4.48 -11.62 -14.63
N SER A 70 5.38 -10.80 -14.09
CA SER A 70 5.37 -10.48 -12.66
C SER A 70 4.06 -9.77 -12.25
N LEU A 71 3.60 -8.82 -13.08
CA LEU A 71 2.34 -8.11 -12.89
C LEU A 71 1.11 -8.99 -13.10
N MET A 72 1.14 -9.95 -14.03
CA MET A 72 0.07 -10.94 -14.16
C MET A 72 -0.04 -11.80 -12.89
N GLY A 73 1.09 -12.17 -12.28
CA GLY A 73 1.12 -12.85 -10.98
C GLY A 73 0.46 -12.03 -9.87
N VAL A 74 0.72 -10.72 -9.85
CA VAL A 74 0.11 -9.76 -8.91
C VAL A 74 -1.40 -9.73 -9.11
N MET A 75 -1.86 -9.56 -10.36
CA MET A 75 -3.28 -9.55 -10.68
C MET A 75 -3.97 -10.82 -10.19
N LEU A 76 -3.39 -11.99 -10.47
CA LEU A 76 -3.93 -13.28 -10.03
C LEU A 76 -4.00 -13.39 -8.51
N SER A 77 -2.93 -13.05 -7.79
CA SER A 77 -2.88 -13.14 -6.34
C SER A 77 -3.86 -12.20 -5.65
N TYR A 78 -3.97 -10.95 -6.12
CA TYR A 78 -4.88 -9.97 -5.54
C TYR A 78 -6.34 -10.26 -5.89
N CYS A 79 -6.65 -10.69 -7.12
CA CYS A 79 -7.99 -11.18 -7.48
C CYS A 79 -8.42 -12.32 -6.55
N CYS A 80 -7.55 -13.30 -6.30
CA CYS A 80 -7.83 -14.39 -5.36
C CYS A 80 -8.00 -13.90 -3.92
N THR A 81 -7.17 -12.95 -3.49
CA THR A 81 -7.24 -12.37 -2.14
C THR A 81 -8.59 -11.69 -1.92
N ILE A 82 -9.00 -10.82 -2.84
CA ILE A 82 -10.29 -10.11 -2.79
C ILE A 82 -11.46 -11.11 -2.80
N ALA A 83 -11.41 -12.10 -3.71
CA ALA A 83 -12.44 -13.15 -3.79
C ALA A 83 -12.53 -14.02 -2.53
N SER A 84 -11.44 -14.13 -1.76
CA SER A 84 -11.40 -14.86 -0.49
C SER A 84 -11.77 -14.01 0.72
N GLN A 85 -11.51 -12.69 0.64
CA GLN A 85 -11.78 -11.73 1.71
C GLN A 85 -13.27 -11.38 1.79
N PHE A 86 -13.95 -11.29 0.64
CA PHE A 86 -15.37 -10.97 0.58
C PHE A 86 -16.22 -12.20 0.33
N ASN A 87 -17.35 -12.30 1.03
CA ASN A 87 -18.31 -13.35 0.80
C ASN A 87 -19.04 -13.08 -0.52
N LYS A 88 -19.13 -14.09 -1.40
CA LYS A 88 -19.82 -13.99 -2.71
C LYS A 88 -21.26 -13.47 -2.62
N LYS A 89 -21.91 -13.64 -1.47
CA LYS A 89 -23.29 -13.19 -1.22
C LYS A 89 -23.42 -11.74 -0.76
N SER A 90 -22.32 -11.10 -0.38
CA SER A 90 -22.30 -9.72 0.15
C SER A 90 -21.03 -9.02 -0.33
N LEU A 91 -20.97 -8.74 -1.64
CA LEU A 91 -19.90 -7.91 -2.17
C LEU A 91 -20.08 -6.47 -1.63
N PRO A 92 -19.02 -5.86 -1.08
CA PRO A 92 -19.06 -4.45 -0.71
C PRO A 92 -19.39 -3.57 -1.91
N SER A 93 -19.96 -2.39 -1.64
CA SER A 93 -20.08 -1.37 -2.67
C SER A 93 -18.72 -1.04 -3.29
N TYR A 94 -18.71 -0.62 -4.56
CA TYR A 94 -17.49 -0.28 -5.30
C TYR A 94 -16.62 0.75 -4.55
N ARG A 95 -17.26 1.70 -3.85
CA ARG A 95 -16.57 2.73 -3.04
C ARG A 95 -15.80 2.11 -1.87
N SER A 96 -16.40 1.13 -1.20
CA SER A 96 -15.76 0.42 -0.10
C SER A 96 -14.64 -0.49 -0.61
N LEU A 97 -14.79 -1.08 -1.81
CA LEU A 97 -13.75 -1.90 -2.42
C LEU A 97 -12.53 -1.06 -2.82
N LEU A 98 -12.75 0.11 -3.43
CA LEU A 98 -11.72 1.10 -3.71
C LEU A 98 -10.93 1.50 -2.47
N GLY A 99 -11.59 1.46 -1.31
CA GLY A 99 -10.94 1.75 -0.04
C GLY A 99 -10.06 0.65 0.55
N THR A 100 -9.94 -0.48 -0.12
CA THR A 100 -9.07 -1.57 0.34
C THR A 100 -7.71 -1.51 -0.33
N LEU A 101 -6.65 -1.63 0.48
CA LEU A 101 -5.26 -1.68 0.00
C LEU A 101 -5.07 -2.75 -1.11
N ASN A 102 -5.69 -3.93 -0.92
CA ASN A 102 -5.62 -5.03 -1.88
C ASN A 102 -6.18 -4.64 -3.26
N PHE A 103 -7.32 -3.93 -3.29
CA PHE A 103 -7.92 -3.51 -4.56
C PHE A 103 -7.15 -2.36 -5.20
N GLN A 104 -6.63 -1.41 -4.41
CA GLN A 104 -5.76 -0.36 -4.93
C GLN A 104 -4.51 -0.95 -5.60
N TYR A 105 -3.85 -1.92 -4.97
CA TYR A 105 -2.70 -2.60 -5.56
C TYR A 105 -3.06 -3.37 -6.84
N LEU A 106 -4.24 -4.00 -6.88
CA LEU A 106 -4.76 -4.63 -8.10
C LEU A 106 -4.93 -3.61 -9.24
N LEU A 107 -5.61 -2.50 -8.99
CA LEU A 107 -5.81 -1.45 -10.00
C LEU A 107 -4.49 -0.87 -10.49
N LEU A 108 -3.58 -0.55 -9.56
CA LEU A 108 -2.24 -0.06 -9.89
C LEU A 108 -1.48 -1.07 -10.76
N SER A 109 -1.61 -2.38 -10.50
CA SER A 109 -0.95 -3.39 -11.33
C SER A 109 -1.44 -3.40 -12.77
N VAL A 110 -2.73 -3.08 -13.00
CA VAL A 110 -3.30 -2.91 -14.35
C VAL A 110 -2.75 -1.66 -15.02
N VAL A 111 -2.59 -0.56 -14.28
CA VAL A 111 -1.97 0.68 -14.78
C VAL A 111 -0.47 0.50 -15.09
N TRP A 112 0.21 -0.39 -14.37
CA TRP A 112 1.64 -0.70 -14.57
C TRP A 112 1.91 -1.73 -15.65
N PHE A 113 0.96 -2.64 -15.89
CA PHE A 113 0.77 -3.21 -17.22
C PHE A 113 0.45 -2.04 -18.16
N PHE A 114 0.39 -2.10 -19.48
CA PHE A 114 0.27 -0.90 -20.35
C PHE A 114 1.39 0.17 -20.25
N ASN A 115 1.80 0.66 -19.08
CA ASN A 115 2.88 1.64 -18.89
C ASN A 115 4.28 1.02 -19.12
N ARG A 116 5.29 1.88 -19.31
CA ARG A 116 6.70 1.53 -19.38
C ARG A 116 7.16 0.88 -18.06
N GLY A 117 7.96 -0.17 -18.21
CA GLY A 117 8.56 -0.90 -17.08
C GLY A 117 9.49 -0.02 -16.26
N SER A 118 9.36 -0.11 -14.94
CA SER A 118 10.24 0.52 -13.97
C SER A 118 10.34 -0.37 -12.72
N LEU A 119 11.54 -0.46 -12.16
CA LEU A 119 11.82 -1.27 -10.96
C LEU A 119 11.02 -0.79 -9.75
N PHE A 120 10.91 0.53 -9.56
CA PHE A 120 10.16 1.12 -8.45
C PHE A 120 8.68 0.75 -8.52
N LYS A 121 8.10 0.61 -9.72
CA LYS A 121 6.69 0.20 -9.86
C LYS A 121 6.43 -1.22 -9.37
N ILE A 122 7.38 -2.16 -9.56
CA ILE A 122 7.20 -3.56 -9.14
C ILE A 122 7.64 -3.83 -7.71
N PHE A 123 8.48 -2.96 -7.15
CA PHE A 123 9.14 -3.17 -5.87
C PHE A 123 8.16 -3.40 -4.69
N PRO A 124 7.07 -2.62 -4.54
CA PRO A 124 6.06 -2.87 -3.50
C PRO A 124 5.46 -4.27 -3.60
N TYR A 125 5.23 -4.74 -4.82
CA TYR A 125 4.62 -6.04 -5.07
C TYR A 125 5.56 -7.21 -4.78
N LEU A 126 6.87 -7.02 -5.00
CA LEU A 126 7.90 -7.99 -4.62
C LEU A 126 7.98 -8.13 -3.11
N VAL A 127 7.98 -7.02 -2.37
CA VAL A 127 8.01 -7.02 -0.92
C VAL A 127 6.76 -7.72 -0.35
N VAL A 128 5.56 -7.34 -0.82
CA VAL A 128 4.32 -7.97 -0.37
C VAL A 128 4.30 -9.46 -0.70
N SER A 129 4.69 -9.86 -1.91
CA SER A 129 4.72 -11.29 -2.29
C SER A 129 5.70 -12.10 -1.44
N THR A 130 6.86 -11.52 -1.10
CA THR A 130 7.83 -12.13 -0.19
C THR A 130 7.24 -12.31 1.20
N MET A 131 6.55 -11.29 1.74
CA MET A 131 5.91 -11.36 3.06
C MET A 131 4.76 -12.39 3.10
N GLN A 132 3.97 -12.48 2.04
CA GLN A 132 2.86 -13.43 1.94
C GLN A 132 3.35 -14.87 1.88
N LEU A 133 4.40 -15.15 1.07
CA LEU A 133 5.03 -16.46 1.02
C LEU A 133 5.75 -16.80 2.32
N ALA A 134 6.47 -15.85 2.93
CA ALA A 134 7.13 -16.06 4.22
C ALA A 134 6.13 -16.39 5.34
N SER A 135 4.97 -15.74 5.36
CA SER A 135 3.89 -16.04 6.31
C SER A 135 3.31 -17.44 6.07
N LYS A 136 3.19 -17.86 4.80
CA LYS A 136 2.68 -19.19 4.43
C LYS A 136 3.63 -20.32 4.83
N PHE A 137 4.94 -20.13 4.61
CA PHE A 137 5.99 -21.11 4.90
C PHE A 137 6.62 -20.95 6.30
N ASN A 138 6.12 -20.01 7.12
CA ASN A 138 6.63 -19.70 8.46
C ASN A 138 8.14 -19.36 8.49
N VAL A 139 8.62 -18.59 7.52
CA VAL A 139 10.03 -18.18 7.41
C VAL A 139 10.31 -17.04 8.41
N LYS A 140 10.75 -17.41 9.63
CA LYS A 140 11.01 -16.48 10.74
C LYS A 140 11.95 -15.31 10.39
N PRO A 141 13.06 -15.49 9.64
CA PRO A 141 13.97 -14.38 9.32
C PRO A 141 13.29 -13.23 8.57
N VAL A 142 12.46 -13.56 7.58
CA VAL A 142 11.74 -12.57 6.76
C VAL A 142 10.63 -11.88 7.58
N LEU A 143 9.94 -12.64 8.44
CA LEU A 143 8.89 -12.09 9.29
C LEU A 143 9.43 -11.08 10.31
N LYS A 144 10.66 -11.25 10.82
CA LYS A 144 11.33 -10.24 11.65
C LYS A 144 11.60 -8.94 10.89
N LEU A 145 11.89 -9.04 9.59
CA LEU A 145 12.15 -7.87 8.74
C LEU A 145 10.87 -7.19 8.23
N SER A 146 9.69 -7.79 8.44
CA SER A 146 8.41 -7.31 7.90
C SER A 146 8.12 -5.83 8.22
N SER A 147 8.43 -5.38 9.43
CA SER A 147 8.24 -3.97 9.82
C SER A 147 9.14 -3.03 8.99
N LYS A 148 10.43 -3.37 8.84
CA LYS A 148 11.36 -2.58 8.02
C LYS A 148 10.95 -2.58 6.54
N LEU A 149 10.54 -3.74 6.02
CA LEU A 149 10.08 -3.88 4.65
C LEU A 149 8.84 -3.01 4.35
N LYS A 150 7.85 -2.98 5.27
CA LYS A 150 6.68 -2.10 5.13
C LYS A 150 7.07 -0.62 5.04
N VAL A 151 7.98 -0.16 5.91
CA VAL A 151 8.46 1.23 5.89
C VAL A 151 9.17 1.53 4.58
N ILE A 152 10.04 0.63 4.12
CA ILE A 152 10.75 0.76 2.83
C ILE A 152 9.75 0.84 1.66
N THR A 153 8.73 -0.02 1.63
CA THR A 153 7.66 0.05 0.63
C THR A 153 6.92 1.38 0.67
N ALA A 154 6.62 1.90 1.85
CA ALA A 154 5.88 3.15 1.98
C ALA A 154 6.72 4.37 1.54
N TYR A 155 8.05 4.34 1.71
CA TYR A 155 8.95 5.33 1.10
C TYR A 155 9.03 5.20 -0.43
N ASP A 156 9.07 3.98 -0.94
CA ASP A 156 9.07 3.72 -2.38
C ASP A 156 7.78 4.24 -3.05
N GLU A 157 6.63 4.19 -2.37
CA GLU A 157 5.39 4.79 -2.86
C GLU A 157 5.50 6.32 -3.05
N VAL A 158 6.03 7.04 -2.05
CA VAL A 158 6.30 8.48 -2.21
C VAL A 158 7.31 8.72 -3.34
N PHE A 159 8.31 7.85 -3.48
CA PHE A 159 9.30 7.94 -4.54
C PHE A 159 8.69 7.74 -5.94
N ILE A 160 7.75 6.81 -6.11
CA ILE A 160 7.01 6.61 -7.37
C ILE A 160 6.29 7.90 -7.77
N PHE A 161 5.67 8.61 -6.82
CA PHE A 161 5.04 9.90 -7.11
C PHE A 161 6.02 10.89 -7.72
N VAL A 162 7.21 11.03 -7.13
CA VAL A 162 8.28 11.91 -7.62
C VAL A 162 8.77 11.47 -9.00
N VAL A 163 8.99 10.17 -9.21
CA VAL A 163 9.42 9.63 -10.51
C VAL A 163 8.39 9.91 -11.61
N LEU A 164 7.11 9.72 -11.32
CA LEU A 164 6.03 10.01 -12.28
C LEU A 164 5.94 11.50 -12.57
N LEU A 165 6.08 12.36 -11.56
CA LEU A 165 6.09 13.81 -11.73
C LEU A 165 7.23 14.25 -12.65
N VAL A 166 8.44 13.73 -12.42
CA VAL A 166 9.61 13.97 -13.27
C VAL A 166 9.35 13.46 -14.70
N ASP A 167 8.80 12.25 -14.85
CA ASP A 167 8.46 11.70 -16.17
C ASP A 167 7.40 12.54 -16.90
N VAL A 168 6.50 13.23 -16.19
CA VAL A 168 5.52 14.17 -16.78
C VAL A 168 6.19 15.47 -17.21
N ILE A 169 7.10 16.02 -16.40
CA ILE A 169 7.89 17.21 -16.77
C ILE A 169 8.72 16.93 -18.04
N PHE A 170 9.29 15.73 -18.16
CA PHE A 170 10.00 15.28 -19.35
C PHE A 170 9.08 14.84 -20.51
N LEU A 171 7.77 15.12 -20.44
CA LEU A 171 6.77 14.84 -21.48
C LEU A 171 6.81 13.39 -22.01
N ARG A 172 7.05 12.42 -21.13
CA ARG A 172 7.02 11.01 -21.53
C ARG A 172 5.57 10.59 -21.82
N SER A 173 5.33 10.05 -23.01
CA SER A 173 4.01 9.79 -23.59
C SER A 173 2.96 9.11 -22.68
N THR A 174 3.35 8.27 -21.72
CA THR A 174 2.42 7.51 -20.85
C THR A 174 2.39 7.93 -19.38
N SER A 175 3.19 8.93 -18.98
CA SER A 175 3.33 9.31 -17.57
C SER A 175 2.18 10.19 -17.06
N GLY A 176 1.57 11.00 -17.94
CA GLY A 176 0.51 11.95 -17.56
C GLY A 176 -0.70 11.29 -16.90
N TYR A 177 -1.37 10.38 -17.61
CA TYR A 177 -2.53 9.68 -17.05
C TYR A 177 -2.16 8.80 -15.86
N ALA A 178 -0.96 8.21 -15.87
CA ALA A 178 -0.48 7.37 -14.79
C ALA A 178 -0.28 8.18 -13.49
N LEU A 179 0.23 9.41 -13.59
CA LEU A 179 0.37 10.32 -12.46
C LEU A 179 -1.00 10.68 -11.87
N VAL A 180 -1.98 11.02 -12.71
CA VAL A 180 -3.34 11.38 -12.25
C VAL A 180 -3.99 10.21 -11.51
N ILE A 181 -3.95 9.00 -12.09
CA ILE A 181 -4.53 7.80 -11.47
C ILE A 181 -3.78 7.47 -10.17
N TYR A 182 -2.45 7.53 -10.18
CA TYR A 182 -1.64 7.27 -9.00
C TYR A 182 -1.94 8.28 -7.89
N ALA A 183 -2.04 9.58 -8.21
CA ALA A 183 -2.37 10.63 -7.26
C ALA A 183 -3.75 10.41 -6.63
N ALA A 184 -4.76 10.05 -7.43
CA ALA A 184 -6.10 9.76 -6.92
C ALA A 184 -6.11 8.54 -5.97
N MET A 185 -5.42 7.46 -6.34
CA MET A 185 -5.31 6.27 -5.49
C MET A 185 -4.50 6.54 -4.22
N TYR A 186 -3.42 7.31 -4.33
CA TYR A 186 -2.57 7.67 -3.20
C TYR A 186 -3.33 8.58 -2.23
N TRP A 187 -4.07 9.57 -2.73
CA TRP A 187 -4.94 10.40 -1.90
C TRP A 187 -5.97 9.57 -1.12
N LEU A 188 -6.63 8.62 -1.80
CA LEU A 188 -7.57 7.70 -1.13
C LEU A 188 -6.88 6.89 -0.03
N ARG A 189 -5.64 6.47 -0.26
CA ARG A 189 -4.82 5.76 0.72
C ARG A 189 -4.47 6.64 1.93
N VAL A 190 -4.14 7.91 1.72
CA VAL A 190 -3.93 8.87 2.82
C VAL A 190 -5.18 8.99 3.68
N ILE A 191 -6.37 9.01 3.09
CA ILE A 191 -7.62 9.10 3.87
C ILE A 191 -7.86 7.84 4.73
N GLN A 192 -7.47 6.67 4.24
CA GLN A 192 -7.86 5.38 4.85
C GLN A 192 -6.79 4.72 5.72
N SER A 193 -5.51 5.01 5.47
CA SER A 193 -4.37 4.37 6.12
C SER A 193 -3.70 5.33 7.10
N GLU A 194 -3.69 4.96 8.39
CA GLU A 194 -3.01 5.74 9.42
C GLU A 194 -1.50 5.76 9.18
N ASP A 195 -0.92 4.61 8.82
CA ASP A 195 0.50 4.44 8.53
C ASP A 195 0.97 5.41 7.41
N THR A 196 0.17 5.53 6.35
CA THR A 196 0.50 6.41 5.22
C THR A 196 0.42 7.89 5.61
N ARG A 197 -0.54 8.27 6.46
CA ARG A 197 -0.63 9.64 7.01
C ARG A 197 0.60 9.97 7.85
N HIS A 198 0.97 9.11 8.80
CA HIS A 198 2.14 9.32 9.64
C HIS A 198 3.44 9.41 8.84
N LEU A 199 3.61 8.57 7.82
CA LEU A 199 4.78 8.67 6.94
C LEU A 199 4.81 10.00 6.19
N LEU A 200 3.69 10.43 5.61
CA LEU A 200 3.62 11.71 4.92
C LEU A 200 3.96 12.88 5.83
N PHE A 201 3.42 12.92 7.05
CA PHE A 201 3.79 13.94 8.03
C PHE A 201 5.28 13.90 8.37
N THR A 202 5.86 12.71 8.50
CA THR A 202 7.31 12.56 8.76
C THR A 202 8.15 13.06 7.58
N VAL A 203 7.74 12.76 6.35
CA VAL A 203 8.43 13.23 5.13
C VAL A 203 8.32 14.75 5.01
N VAL A 204 7.13 15.31 5.21
CA VAL A 204 6.91 16.76 5.21
C VAL A 204 7.73 17.44 6.30
N GLY A 205 7.78 16.90 7.52
CA GLY A 205 8.60 17.44 8.60
C GLY A 205 10.11 17.40 8.30
N LYS A 206 10.60 16.33 7.67
CA LYS A 206 12.00 16.25 7.21
C LYS A 206 12.29 17.28 6.10
N LEU A 207 11.35 17.47 5.16
CA LEU A 207 11.47 18.50 4.13
C LEU A 207 11.46 19.90 4.73
N ASP A 208 10.59 20.17 5.70
CA ASP A 208 10.55 21.47 6.39
C ASP A 208 11.86 21.76 7.13
N SER A 209 12.42 20.77 7.84
CA SER A 209 13.74 20.89 8.49
C SER A 209 14.86 21.12 7.47
N PHE A 210 14.83 20.43 6.32
CA PHE A 210 15.83 20.63 5.27
C PHE A 210 15.75 22.03 4.64
N MET A 211 14.54 22.52 4.37
CA MET A 211 14.30 23.82 3.74
C MET A 211 14.57 24.99 4.71
N SER A 212 14.26 24.84 6.00
CA SER A 212 14.57 25.84 7.02
C SER A 212 16.06 25.94 7.36
N ASN A 213 16.81 24.85 7.23
CA ASN A 213 18.27 24.84 7.41
C ASN A 213 19.04 25.36 6.17
N GLN A 214 18.36 25.70 5.08
CA GLN A 214 19.00 26.16 3.86
C GLN A 214 19.53 27.59 4.03
N LYS A 215 20.82 27.80 3.72
CA LYS A 215 21.48 29.13 3.87
C LYS A 215 21.09 30.14 2.79
N ASN A 216 20.51 29.68 1.67
CA ASN A 216 20.12 30.55 0.57
C ASN A 216 18.80 31.29 0.90
N PRO A 217 18.81 32.63 1.02
CA PRO A 217 17.64 33.39 1.45
C PRO A 217 16.44 33.24 0.49
N LYS A 218 16.68 33.07 -0.82
CA LYS A 218 15.59 32.93 -1.82
C LYS A 218 14.77 31.66 -1.62
N VAL A 219 15.41 30.57 -1.20
CA VAL A 219 14.74 29.28 -0.96
C VAL A 219 13.96 29.34 0.35
N ALA A 220 14.54 29.95 1.39
CA ALA A 220 13.87 30.13 2.68
C ALA A 220 12.62 31.03 2.57
N GLU A 221 12.69 32.09 1.77
CA GLU A 221 11.55 32.97 1.48
C GLU A 221 10.47 32.24 0.66
N SER A 222 10.85 31.51 -0.40
CA SER A 222 9.89 30.71 -1.17
C SER A 222 9.19 29.67 -0.29
N TRP A 223 9.92 29.08 0.65
CA TRP A 223 9.38 28.12 1.61
C TRP A 223 8.45 28.76 2.64
N SER A 224 8.73 29.98 3.10
CA SER A 224 7.85 30.69 4.05
C SER A 224 6.49 31.02 3.41
N VAL A 225 6.46 31.40 2.12
CA VAL A 225 5.22 31.60 1.37
C VAL A 225 4.37 30.32 1.33
N VAL A 226 5.00 29.17 1.02
CA VAL A 226 4.32 27.87 1.01
C VAL A 226 3.77 27.52 2.39
N LYS A 227 4.55 27.73 3.46
CA LYS A 227 4.12 27.48 4.84
C LYS A 227 2.92 28.35 5.23
N ASN A 228 2.97 29.64 4.91
CA ASN A 228 1.88 30.56 5.21
C ASN A 228 0.59 30.15 4.50
N PHE A 229 0.69 29.73 3.24
CA PHE A 229 -0.46 29.21 2.49
C PHE A 229 -1.06 27.96 3.12
N LEU A 230 -0.23 26.99 3.50
CA LEU A 230 -0.68 25.74 4.14
C LEU A 230 -1.32 26.01 5.51
N THR A 231 -0.71 26.88 6.32
CA THR A 231 -1.21 27.24 7.65
C THR A 231 -2.56 27.94 7.54
N ALA A 232 -2.69 28.95 6.67
CA ALA A 232 -3.95 29.64 6.43
C ALA A 232 -5.07 28.71 5.96
N LYS A 233 -4.74 27.69 5.14
CA LYS A 233 -5.70 26.66 4.72
C LYS A 233 -6.12 25.75 5.87
N ASN A 234 -5.18 25.34 6.72
CA ASN A 234 -5.46 24.51 7.88
C ASN A 234 -6.33 25.26 8.91
N ASP A 235 -6.00 26.52 9.20
CA ASP A 235 -6.75 27.34 10.15
C ASP A 235 -8.18 27.59 9.68
N ARG A 236 -8.36 27.86 8.38
CA ARG A 236 -9.70 27.94 7.77
C ARG A 236 -10.47 26.64 7.93
N PHE A 237 -9.83 25.49 7.70
CA PHE A 237 -10.47 24.20 7.88
C PHE A 237 -10.88 23.96 9.34
N GLN A 238 -10.03 24.33 10.31
CA GLN A 238 -10.38 24.23 11.73
C GLN A 238 -11.57 25.13 12.09
N ALA A 239 -11.56 26.38 11.62
CA ALA A 239 -12.66 27.32 11.87
C ALA A 239 -13.99 26.90 11.23
N GLU A 240 -13.97 26.20 10.08
CA GLU A 240 -15.17 25.83 9.32
C GLU A 240 -15.77 24.48 9.76
N PHE A 241 -14.96 23.57 10.30
CA PHE A 241 -15.39 22.19 10.59
C PHE A 241 -15.19 21.72 12.05
N LEU A 242 -14.38 22.43 12.85
CA LEU A 242 -14.01 22.01 14.22
C LEU A 242 -14.33 23.07 15.29
N ALA A 243 -14.69 24.30 14.90
CA ALA A 243 -15.22 25.34 15.79
C ALA A 243 -16.75 25.23 15.88
#